data_AF-A0A0D0C7R9-F1
#
_entry.id   AF-A0A0D0C7R9-F1
#
_cell.length_a   1.000
_cell.length_b   1.000
_cell.length_c   1.000
_cell.angle_alpha   90.00
_cell.angle_beta   90.00
_cell.angle_gamma   90.00
#
_symmetry.space_group_name_H-M   'P 1'
#
loop_
_entity.id
_entity.type
_entity.pdbx_description
1 polymer ?
#
loop_
_entity_poly.entity_id
_entity_poly.type
_entity_poly.pdbx_seq_one_letter_code
_entity_poly.pdbx_strand_id
1 'polypeptide(L)'
;MTTEEGGRQLVWAAVGGSGSTGEEEKLKGGYVSFGEVVEPSDYSMSEEGLKVEEKYWNQQLEILKGQDSRVKQIVDRYLQD
;
A
#
# COMPACT_ATOMS: atom_id res chain seq x y z
N MET A 1 11.14 11.42 -16.65
CA MET A 1 9.75 11.02 -16.39
C MET A 1 8.85 12.19 -16.70
N THR A 2 7.95 12.05 -17.67
CA THR A 2 6.98 13.09 -18.04
C THR A 2 5.70 12.92 -17.23
N THR A 3 4.85 13.97 -17.19
CA THR A 3 3.51 13.89 -16.59
C THR A 3 2.68 12.78 -17.21
N GLU A 4 2.82 12.58 -18.52
CA GLU A 4 2.12 11.56 -19.26
C GLU A 4 2.59 10.14 -18.86
N GLU A 5 3.91 9.94 -18.75
CA GLU A 5 4.50 8.67 -18.28
C GLU A 5 4.03 8.28 -16.87
N GLY A 6 4.04 9.22 -15.93
CA GLY A 6 3.56 8.98 -14.57
C GLY A 6 2.04 8.76 -14.49
N GLY A 7 1.27 9.50 -15.29
CA GLY A 7 -0.18 9.36 -15.36
C GLY A 7 -0.62 7.95 -15.79
N ARG A 8 0.08 7.34 -16.74
CA ARG A 8 -0.18 5.94 -17.15
C ARG A 8 -0.01 4.94 -16.01
N GLN A 9 0.96 5.15 -15.12
CA GLN A 9 1.16 4.26 -13.97
C GLN A 9 -0.02 4.32 -13.00
N LEU A 10 -0.55 5.52 -12.74
CA LEU A 10 -1.74 5.69 -11.88
C LEU A 10 -2.97 5.04 -12.50
N VAL A 11 -3.19 5.22 -13.82
CA VAL A 11 -4.30 4.57 -14.53
C VAL A 11 -4.14 3.06 -14.47
N TRP A 12 -2.94 2.54 -14.75
CA TRP A 12 -2.69 1.10 -14.70
C TRP A 12 -2.89 0.51 -13.31
N ALA A 13 -2.44 1.18 -12.24
CA ALA A 13 -2.69 0.73 -10.88
C ALA A 13 -4.19 0.72 -10.52
N ALA A 14 -5.01 1.60 -11.13
CA ALA A 14 -6.44 1.69 -10.86
C ALA A 14 -7.29 0.69 -11.65
N VAL A 15 -6.92 0.38 -12.91
CA VAL A 15 -7.76 -0.47 -13.79
C VAL A 15 -7.03 -1.69 -14.37
N GLY A 16 -5.74 -1.87 -14.07
CA GLY A 16 -4.98 -3.05 -14.46
C GLY A 16 -5.69 -4.33 -13.99
N GLY A 17 -5.63 -5.39 -14.79
CA GLY A 17 -6.27 -6.68 -14.46
C GLY A 17 -7.80 -6.69 -14.47
N SER A 18 -8.48 -5.55 -14.74
CA SER A 18 -9.94 -5.47 -14.79
C SER A 18 -10.52 -6.48 -15.79
N GLY A 19 -11.49 -7.28 -15.33
CA GLY A 19 -12.13 -8.32 -16.16
C GLY A 19 -11.49 -9.71 -16.06
N SER A 20 -10.39 -9.85 -15.31
CA SER A 20 -9.82 -11.14 -14.92
C SER A 20 -9.61 -11.18 -13.40
N THR A 21 -10.43 -11.95 -12.68
CA THR A 21 -10.36 -12.06 -11.22
C THR A 21 -8.97 -12.44 -10.71
N GLY A 22 -8.22 -13.24 -11.46
CA GLY A 22 -6.86 -13.65 -11.08
C GLY A 22 -5.79 -12.57 -11.22
N GLU A 23 -5.99 -11.59 -12.12
CA GLU A 23 -5.04 -10.48 -12.30
C GLU A 23 -5.33 -9.33 -11.34
N GLU A 24 -6.60 -9.11 -11.00
CA GLU A 24 -6.98 -8.12 -9.98
C GLU A 24 -6.38 -8.46 -8.60
N GLU A 25 -6.43 -9.73 -8.19
CA GLU A 25 -5.85 -10.16 -6.91
C GLU A 25 -4.33 -9.98 -6.85
N LYS A 26 -3.61 -10.17 -7.97
CA LYS A 26 -2.16 -9.95 -8.03
C LYS A 26 -1.76 -8.48 -7.84
N LEU A 27 -2.65 -7.56 -8.21
CA LEU A 27 -2.41 -6.13 -8.07
C LEU A 27 -2.64 -5.63 -6.63
N LYS A 28 -3.45 -6.34 -5.84
CA LYS A 28 -3.73 -5.97 -4.44
C LYS A 28 -2.46 -6.15 -3.60
N GLY A 29 -1.90 -5.04 -3.14
CA GLY A 29 -0.67 -5.03 -2.34
C GLY A 29 0.62 -5.32 -3.12
N GLY A 30 0.53 -5.53 -4.43
CA GLY A 30 1.70 -5.73 -5.29
C GLY A 30 2.46 -4.42 -5.53
N TYR A 31 3.79 -4.49 -5.55
CA TYR A 31 4.62 -3.37 -5.98
C TYR A 31 4.61 -3.28 -7.51
N VAL A 32 4.26 -2.11 -8.06
CA VAL A 32 4.11 -1.91 -9.51
C VAL A 32 5.18 -0.98 -10.04
N SER A 33 5.83 -1.41 -11.12
CA SER A 33 6.80 -0.60 -11.86
C SER A 33 6.60 -0.81 -13.36
N PHE A 34 6.59 0.27 -14.14
CA PHE A 34 6.42 0.24 -15.60
C PHE A 34 5.18 -0.55 -16.08
N GLY A 35 4.10 -0.57 -15.30
CA GLY A 35 2.87 -1.30 -15.65
C GLY A 35 2.95 -2.81 -15.39
N GLU A 36 3.89 -3.26 -14.57
CA GLU A 36 4.03 -4.67 -14.20
C GLU A 36 4.12 -4.80 -12.68
N VAL A 37 3.52 -5.88 -12.13
CA VAL A 37 3.76 -6.26 -10.74
C VAL A 37 5.14 -6.88 -10.67
N VAL A 38 6.02 -6.30 -9.85
CA VAL A 38 7.40 -6.73 -9.67
C VAL A 38 7.71 -6.90 -8.19
N GLU A 39 8.77 -7.65 -7.90
CA GLU A 39 9.21 -7.87 -6.52
C GLU A 39 9.61 -6.54 -5.85
N PRO A 40 9.23 -6.32 -4.58
CA PRO A 40 9.74 -5.20 -3.79
C PRO A 40 11.26 -5.26 -3.58
N SER A 41 11.83 -4.20 -3.01
CA SER A 41 13.26 -4.20 -2.68
C SER A 41 13.63 -5.24 -1.61
N ASP A 42 14.84 -5.80 -1.67
CA ASP A 42 15.37 -6.74 -0.66
C ASP A 42 15.24 -6.20 0.77
N TYR A 43 15.45 -4.90 0.96
CA TYR A 43 15.31 -4.26 2.26
C TYR A 43 13.87 -4.34 2.78
N SER A 44 12.89 -4.01 1.93
CA SER A 44 11.46 -4.09 2.28
C SER A 44 11.03 -5.52 2.67
N MET A 45 11.67 -6.54 2.09
CA MET A 45 11.40 -7.95 2.41
C MET A 45 12.23 -8.49 3.59
N SER A 46 13.17 -7.70 4.10
CA SER A 46 14.01 -8.11 5.24
C SER A 46 13.28 -7.94 6.57
N GLU A 47 13.72 -8.66 7.61
CA GLU A 47 13.20 -8.49 8.97
C GLU A 47 13.35 -7.05 9.49
N GLU A 48 14.42 -6.36 9.09
CA GLU A 48 14.66 -4.97 9.48
C GLU A 48 13.68 -4.03 8.78
N GLY A 49 13.42 -4.25 7.49
CA GLY A 49 12.41 -3.50 6.74
C GLY A 49 11.02 -3.63 7.36
N LEU A 50 10.63 -4.86 7.73
CA LEU A 50 9.35 -5.11 8.40
C LEU A 50 9.23 -4.37 9.74
N LYS A 51 10.27 -4.42 10.60
CA LYS A 51 10.29 -3.67 11.87
C LYS A 51 10.13 -2.17 11.66
N VAL A 52 10.76 -1.64 10.61
CA VAL A 52 10.66 -0.22 10.26
C VAL A 52 9.26 0.10 9.77
N GLU A 53 8.66 -0.74 8.92
CA GLU A 53 7.28 -0.59 8.45
C GLU A 53 6.27 -0.60 9.60
N GLU A 54 6.33 -1.59 10.50
CA GLU A 54 5.48 -1.67 11.69
C GLU A 54 5.62 -0.43 12.58
N LYS A 55 6.85 0.04 12.78
CA LYS A 55 7.11 1.25 13.55
C LYS A 55 6.43 2.47 12.92
N TYR A 56 6.58 2.65 11.61
CA TYR A 56 5.95 3.77 10.90
C TYR A 56 4.42 3.66 10.92
N TRP A 57 3.88 2.48 10.67
CA TRP A 57 2.44 2.23 10.73
C TRP A 57 1.85 2.60 12.08
N ASN A 58 2.44 2.09 13.17
CA ASN A 58 1.97 2.37 14.52
C ASN A 58 2.09 3.87 14.88
N GLN A 59 3.22 4.51 14.54
CA GLN A 59 3.39 5.95 14.76
C GLN A 59 2.36 6.79 14.00
N GLN A 60 2.07 6.43 12.75
CA GLN A 60 1.08 7.12 11.94
C GLN A 60 -0.32 7.01 12.54
N LEU A 61 -0.71 5.80 13.00
CA LEU A 61 -1.98 5.59 13.69
C LEU A 61 -2.07 6.42 14.97
N GLU A 62 -1.04 6.43 15.82
CA GLU A 62 -1.04 7.22 17.06
C GLU A 62 -1.21 8.72 16.81
N ILE A 63 -0.51 9.26 15.82
CA ILE A 63 -0.67 10.67 15.43
C ILE A 63 -2.10 10.94 14.93
N LEU A 64 -2.60 10.11 14.02
CA LEU A 64 -3.90 10.33 13.37
C LEU A 64 -5.09 10.12 14.30
N LYS A 65 -5.01 9.19 15.26
CA LYS A 65 -6.00 9.02 16.33
C LYS A 65 -6.24 10.32 17.11
N GLY A 66 -5.18 11.11 17.31
CA GLY A 66 -5.26 12.40 17.99
C GLY A 66 -5.87 13.52 17.15
N GLN A 67 -5.83 13.41 15.82
CA GLN A 67 -6.32 14.44 14.89
C GLN A 67 -7.76 14.17 14.40
N ASP A 68 -8.11 12.91 14.15
CA ASP A 68 -9.43 12.52 13.66
C ASP A 68 -9.99 11.35 14.46
N SER A 69 -11.07 11.62 15.21
CA SER A 69 -11.75 10.62 16.05
C SER A 69 -12.24 9.39 15.27
N ARG A 70 -12.48 9.49 13.96
CA ARG A 70 -12.89 8.36 13.13
C ARG A 70 -11.76 7.34 13.01
N VAL A 71 -10.51 7.80 12.93
CA VAL A 71 -9.33 6.91 12.88
C VAL A 71 -9.26 6.11 14.17
N LYS A 72 -9.42 6.77 15.33
CA LYS A 72 -9.48 6.07 16.62
C LYS A 72 -10.58 5.01 16.65
N GLN A 73 -11.79 5.36 16.23
CA GLN A 73 -12.91 4.42 16.22
C GLN A 73 -12.65 3.20 15.31
N ILE A 74 -12.01 3.41 14.16
CA ILE A 74 -11.68 2.33 13.22
C ILE A 74 -10.63 1.41 13.83
N VAL A 75 -9.54 1.97 14.36
CA VAL A 75 -8.44 1.18 14.97
C VAL A 75 -8.94 0.38 16.17
N ASP A 76 -9.70 1.02 17.06
CA ASP A 76 -10.25 0.37 18.26
C ASP A 76 -11.26 -0.75 17.93
N ARG A 77 -11.89 -0.70 16.74
CA ARG A 77 -12.91 -1.69 16.33
C ARG A 77 -12.37 -2.82 15.47
N TYR A 78 -11.46 -2.52 14.54
CA TYR A 78 -11.09 -3.44 13.45
C TYR A 78 -9.63 -3.88 13.46
N LEU A 79 -8.77 -3.21 14.23
CA LEU A 79 -7.33 -3.49 14.27
C LEU A 79 -6.86 -3.84 15.69
N GLN A 80 -7.73 -4.53 16.44
CA GLN A 80 -7.37 -5.16 17.71
C GLN A 80 -6.92 -6.58 17.38
N ASP A 81 -5.66 -6.91 17.67
CA ASP A 81 -5.13 -8.28 17.57
C ASP A 81 -5.69 -9.19 18.69
#